data_AF-A0ABC8S190-F1
#
_entry.id   AF-A0ABC8S190-F1
#
_cell.length_a   1.000
_cell.length_b   1.000
_cell.length_c   1.000
_cell.angle_alpha   90.00
_cell.angle_beta   90.00
_cell.angle_gamma   90.00
#
_symmetry.space_group_name_H-M   'P 1'
#
loop_
_entity.id
_entity.type
_entity.pdbx_description
1 polymer ?
#
loop_
_entity_poly.entity_id
_entity_poly.type
_entity_poly.pdbx_seq_one_letter_code
_entity_poly.pdbx_strand_id
1 'polypeptide(L)'
;MLPSGGKFIPTIPSQTPFKTFLSFFQFSKTLSHTQQLHAQIIINGLHRSVLFGSKLSNAYIDMGSLQLASKSFNQIPRKNPYSWNTIISGYSKQKHSYEVLKLFRHMRNESHGVDSFNLVFAIKACVGLSLLLHGKSVHCLVFKHGFERDPYIVPVLINMYTELGCLDNAEKVFESVPERNVVIWGAMMKGHLKFSNEFKVFELFSEMRSSGFELDPFTSESLIRACGNVYAGKEGRACHGFCVKRNFIDYSMCLKASLVDMYMKCGLADLAMKLFIEIPEKDVVLWTVMVTGFVKNGRAWEAVGCFKQMFEDSATPNSVTLSGILLACTHMGSLQHGKSVHGYMLRNGVELDMVNCTSFIDMYAKCGCIAAANKFFNQMPKKNVFTWSAMINGFGMHGLYSEAIVVFNQMRSEDQVPNAVTFVSVLSACSHSGRVEEGWNYFKSMSRDYGIAPTEEHFACIINLLGRAGKMDEALSIISNMPMDPGASSWGALLSACRIHKRIELAEEVAKRLLPLETDSSSVYVLLSNIYADLGMWDMVKKIRMEFDEKGVHKSAGFASIEVEKNFYIFRSEDKGTYDNTQIKGVWTSIHEQMRELGYVPDIGFVHHDIDNELKAEVLGGHGKKLAII
;
A
#
# COMPACT_ATOMS: atom_id res chain seq x y z
N MET A 1 3.00 28.34 39.45
CA MET A 1 2.44 29.71 39.27
C MET A 1 3.00 30.29 37.99
N LEU A 2 2.12 30.59 37.03
CA LEU A 2 2.43 31.48 35.90
C LEU A 2 2.81 32.88 36.42
N PRO A 3 3.70 33.59 35.73
CA PRO A 3 3.51 35.01 35.54
C PRO A 3 3.15 35.31 34.07
N SER A 4 2.01 35.98 33.94
CA SER A 4 1.55 36.89 32.89
C SER A 4 2.53 37.29 31.79
N GLY A 5 2.00 37.33 30.56
CA GLY A 5 2.65 37.98 29.42
C GLY A 5 3.01 39.45 29.66
N GLY A 6 3.98 39.91 28.86
CA GLY A 6 4.39 41.31 28.80
C GLY A 6 5.60 41.62 29.67
N LYS A 7 6.80 41.35 29.14
CA LYS A 7 7.94 42.30 29.10
C LYS A 7 9.17 41.63 28.48
N PHE A 8 9.47 41.96 27.23
CA PHE A 8 10.86 42.01 26.77
C PHE A 8 11.19 43.48 26.52
N ILE A 9 11.79 44.15 27.50
CA ILE A 9 12.36 45.48 27.34
C ILE A 9 13.69 45.53 28.09
N PRO A 10 14.83 45.32 27.41
CA PRO A 10 16.09 45.88 27.85
C PRO A 10 16.16 47.31 27.30
N THR A 11 16.10 48.31 28.17
CA THR A 11 16.54 49.67 27.85
C THR A 11 18.05 49.62 27.56
N ILE A 12 18.46 50.03 26.35
CA ILE A 12 19.84 49.88 25.87
C ILE A 12 20.65 51.17 26.16
N PRO A 13 21.78 51.09 26.87
CA PRO A 13 22.74 52.19 26.98
C PRO A 13 23.43 52.46 25.63
N SER A 14 23.51 53.73 25.26
CA SER A 14 23.78 54.27 23.92
C SER A 14 25.20 54.11 23.36
N GLN A 15 26.00 53.13 23.79
CA GLN A 15 27.40 53.07 23.37
C GLN A 15 27.75 51.96 22.36
N THR A 16 26.94 50.90 22.18
CA THR A 16 27.14 49.93 21.06
C THR A 16 25.85 49.19 20.61
N PRO A 17 24.91 49.85 19.89
CA PRO A 17 23.62 49.24 19.49
C PRO A 17 23.76 47.94 18.68
N PHE A 18 24.79 47.84 17.82
CA PHE A 18 24.98 46.71 16.92
C PHE A 18 25.24 45.37 17.64
N LYS A 19 26.12 45.35 18.65
CA LYS A 19 26.45 44.12 19.40
C LYS A 19 25.28 43.69 20.28
N THR A 20 24.58 44.65 20.88
CA THR A 20 23.43 44.40 21.75
C THR A 20 22.24 43.80 20.99
N PHE A 21 21.91 44.30 19.80
CA PHE A 21 20.84 43.67 19.00
C PHE A 21 21.21 42.30 18.48
N LEU A 22 22.48 42.04 18.17
CA LEU A 22 22.94 40.72 17.73
C LEU A 22 22.80 39.66 18.83
N SER A 23 23.04 40.00 20.09
CA SER A 23 22.83 39.07 21.21
C SER A 23 21.34 38.82 21.49
N PHE A 24 20.46 39.81 21.27
CA PHE A 24 19.02 39.68 21.49
C PHE A 24 18.31 38.67 20.59
N PHE A 25 18.86 38.32 19.42
CA PHE A 25 18.31 37.24 18.60
C PHE A 25 18.31 35.88 19.32
N GLN A 26 19.25 35.63 20.25
CA GLN A 26 19.32 34.37 21.00
C GLN A 26 18.18 34.25 22.04
N PHE A 27 17.59 35.37 22.44
CA PHE A 27 16.48 35.42 23.40
C PHE A 27 15.10 35.47 22.72
N SER A 28 15.08 35.61 21.40
CA SER A 28 13.85 35.65 20.61
C SER A 28 13.29 34.25 20.39
N LYS A 29 12.57 33.73 21.39
CA LYS A 29 11.97 32.38 21.36
C LYS A 29 10.49 32.33 20.96
N THR A 30 9.86 33.50 20.78
CA THR A 30 8.45 33.60 20.41
C THR A 30 8.26 34.61 19.28
N LEU A 31 7.16 34.49 18.55
CA LEU A 31 6.79 35.44 17.52
C LEU A 31 6.66 36.87 18.07
N SER A 32 6.08 37.00 19.27
CA SER A 32 5.93 38.29 19.97
C SER A 32 7.28 38.93 20.31
N HIS A 33 8.24 38.16 20.84
CA HIS A 33 9.59 38.67 21.10
C HIS A 33 10.30 39.09 19.81
N THR A 34 10.11 38.33 18.72
CA THR A 34 10.68 38.68 17.41
C THR A 34 10.10 39.99 16.88
N GLN A 35 8.79 40.22 17.05
CA GLN A 35 8.12 41.48 16.70
C GLN A 35 8.61 42.66 17.54
N GLN A 36 8.80 42.47 18.85
CA GLN A 36 9.35 43.50 19.74
C GLN A 36 10.78 43.86 19.36
N LEU A 37 11.63 42.86 19.09
CA LEU A 37 12.99 43.06 18.60
C LEU A 37 13.00 43.79 17.26
N HIS A 38 12.13 43.41 16.33
CA HIS A 38 11.98 44.08 15.04
C HIS A 38 11.58 45.54 15.20
N ALA A 39 10.61 45.86 16.07
CA ALA A 39 10.21 47.24 16.35
C ALA A 39 11.38 48.07 16.87
N GLN A 40 12.19 47.53 17.79
CA GLN A 40 13.38 48.23 18.30
C GLN A 40 14.45 48.43 17.22
N ILE A 41 14.66 47.44 16.35
CA ILE A 41 15.56 47.56 15.19
C ILE A 41 15.07 48.63 14.19
N ILE A 42 13.75 48.77 14.02
CA ILE A 42 13.14 49.84 13.20
C ILE A 42 13.38 51.21 13.82
N ILE A 43 13.07 51.37 15.12
CA ILE A 43 13.26 52.64 15.85
C ILE A 43 14.71 53.12 15.77
N ASN A 44 15.67 52.19 15.83
CA ASN A 44 17.11 52.51 15.74
C ASN A 44 17.62 52.64 14.28
N GLY A 45 16.75 52.58 13.27
CA GLY A 45 17.11 52.73 11.86
C GLY A 45 17.91 51.56 11.26
N LEU A 46 18.08 50.47 12.00
CA LEU A 46 18.94 49.34 11.64
C LEU A 46 18.26 48.33 10.69
N HIS A 47 16.94 48.41 10.53
CA HIS A 47 16.13 47.48 9.71
C HIS A 47 16.52 47.43 8.23
N ARG A 48 17.09 48.52 7.68
CA ARG A 48 17.58 48.59 6.29
C ARG A 48 18.94 47.90 6.09
N SER A 49 19.62 47.51 7.16
CA SER A 49 20.89 46.77 7.07
C SER A 49 20.66 45.33 6.61
N VAL A 50 21.48 44.84 5.70
CA VAL A 50 21.43 43.45 5.22
C VAL A 50 21.56 42.45 6.36
N LEU A 51 22.42 42.74 7.35
CA LEU A 51 22.67 41.87 8.49
C LEU A 51 21.41 41.70 9.34
N PHE A 52 20.81 42.81 9.77
CA PHE A 52 19.62 42.78 10.63
C PHE A 52 18.38 42.35 9.86
N GLY A 53 18.18 42.79 8.62
CA GLY A 53 17.09 42.36 7.77
C GLY A 53 17.13 40.86 7.48
N SER A 54 18.30 40.28 7.21
CA SER A 54 18.45 38.84 6.98
C SER A 54 18.23 38.03 8.27
N LYS A 55 18.78 38.49 9.41
CA LYS A 55 18.54 37.84 10.71
C LYS A 55 17.08 37.91 11.15
N LEU A 56 16.40 39.04 10.93
CA LEU A 56 14.96 39.17 11.16
C LEU A 56 14.18 38.23 10.26
N SER A 57 14.54 38.15 8.98
CA SER A 57 13.90 37.23 8.04
C SER A 57 14.04 35.79 8.52
N ASN A 58 15.24 35.35 8.92
CA ASN A 58 15.47 34.01 9.45
C ASN A 58 14.69 33.77 10.75
N ALA A 59 14.70 34.72 11.69
CA ALA A 59 13.96 34.60 12.94
C ALA A 59 12.45 34.46 12.69
N TYR A 60 11.88 35.21 11.75
CA TYR A 60 10.47 35.05 11.39
C TYR A 60 10.17 33.73 10.68
N ILE A 61 11.09 33.22 9.85
CA ILE A 61 10.98 31.89 9.24
C ILE A 61 10.94 30.81 10.31
N ASP A 62 11.84 30.87 11.30
CA ASP A 62 11.91 29.91 12.40
C ASP A 62 10.64 29.97 13.29
N MET A 63 9.99 31.13 13.37
CA MET A 63 8.70 31.33 14.05
C MET A 63 7.47 31.01 13.17
N GLY A 64 7.68 30.52 11.94
CA GLY A 64 6.60 30.13 11.02
C GLY A 64 5.91 31.29 10.27
N SER A 65 6.39 32.54 10.39
CA SER A 65 5.75 33.71 9.77
C SER A 65 6.46 34.19 8.49
N LEU A 66 6.13 33.58 7.34
CA LEU A 66 6.72 33.98 6.05
C LEU A 66 6.34 35.40 5.62
N GLN A 67 5.14 35.88 5.99
CA GLN A 67 4.70 37.23 5.64
C GLN A 67 5.62 38.28 6.29
N LEU A 68 5.95 38.12 7.57
CA LEU A 68 6.83 39.05 8.29
C LEU A 68 8.29 38.88 7.88
N ALA A 69 8.72 37.64 7.55
CA ALA A 69 10.02 37.40 6.96
C ALA A 69 10.17 38.14 5.61
N SER A 70 9.18 38.03 4.73
CA SER A 70 9.14 38.70 3.43
C SER A 70 9.14 40.23 3.58
N LYS A 71 8.37 40.77 4.53
CA LYS A 71 8.39 42.22 4.84
C LYS A 71 9.79 42.68 5.28
N SER A 72 10.43 41.96 6.19
CA SER A 72 11.79 42.27 6.65
C SER A 72 12.81 42.20 5.51
N PHE A 73 12.70 41.20 4.64
CA PHE A 73 13.54 41.04 3.46
C PHE A 73 13.36 42.17 2.44
N ASN A 74 12.12 42.60 2.19
CA ASN A 74 11.81 43.66 1.23
C ASN A 74 12.34 45.04 1.69
N GLN A 75 12.49 45.25 3.00
CA GLN A 75 13.07 46.48 3.56
C GLN A 75 14.58 46.62 3.31
N ILE A 76 15.27 45.56 2.89
CA ILE A 76 16.71 45.58 2.58
C ILE A 76 16.92 46.25 1.20
N PRO A 77 17.56 47.44 1.14
CA PRO A 77 17.71 48.17 -0.12
C PRO A 77 18.72 47.53 -1.08
N ARG A 78 19.83 47.00 -0.55
CA ARG A 78 20.86 46.26 -1.31
C ARG A 78 20.95 44.84 -0.79
N LYS A 79 20.27 43.93 -1.45
CA LYS A 79 20.28 42.51 -1.10
C LYS A 79 21.62 41.87 -1.53
N ASN A 80 22.00 40.80 -0.87
CA ASN A 80 23.17 39.98 -1.22
C ASN A 80 22.76 38.49 -1.30
N PRO A 81 23.64 37.58 -1.78
CA PRO A 81 23.32 36.16 -1.89
C PRO A 81 22.83 35.52 -0.58
N TYR A 82 23.40 35.91 0.56
CA TYR A 82 22.97 35.41 1.87
C TYR A 82 21.50 35.77 2.20
N SER A 83 21.11 37.03 1.98
CA SER A 83 19.73 37.49 2.21
C SER A 83 18.73 36.75 1.30
N TRP A 84 19.10 36.51 0.04
CA TRP A 84 18.31 35.75 -0.92
C TRP A 84 18.20 34.27 -0.51
N ASN A 85 19.31 33.63 -0.16
CA ASN A 85 19.32 32.24 0.29
C ASN A 85 18.48 32.06 1.56
N THR A 86 18.51 33.04 2.47
CA THR A 86 17.69 33.03 3.69
C THR A 86 16.20 32.98 3.35
N ILE A 87 15.71 33.92 2.52
CA ILE A 87 14.28 33.97 2.19
C ILE A 87 13.85 32.77 1.34
N ILE A 88 14.67 32.36 0.35
CA ILE A 88 14.42 31.18 -0.49
C ILE A 88 14.34 29.91 0.36
N SER A 89 15.28 29.74 1.31
CA SER A 89 15.27 28.58 2.20
C SER A 89 14.03 28.55 3.10
N GLY A 90 13.53 29.71 3.54
CA GLY A 90 12.31 29.82 4.34
C GLY A 90 11.07 29.35 3.59
N TYR A 91 10.87 29.85 2.37
CA TYR A 91 9.76 29.39 1.51
C TYR A 91 9.90 27.91 1.14
N SER A 92 11.14 27.41 0.93
CA SER A 92 11.39 25.99 0.66
C SER A 92 11.05 25.10 1.85
N LYS A 93 11.44 25.47 3.09
CA LYS A 93 11.11 24.73 4.32
C LYS A 93 9.60 24.58 4.52
N GLN A 94 8.83 25.60 4.14
CA GLN A 94 7.36 25.59 4.23
C GLN A 94 6.66 25.08 2.95
N LYS A 95 7.40 24.40 2.05
CA LYS A 95 6.88 23.76 0.83
C LYS A 95 6.16 24.71 -0.16
N HIS A 96 6.46 26.01 -0.13
CA HIS A 96 5.94 26.99 -1.09
C HIS A 96 6.80 27.01 -2.38
N SER A 97 6.78 25.91 -3.13
CA SER A 97 7.67 25.69 -4.29
C SER A 97 7.54 26.75 -5.39
N TYR A 98 6.34 27.29 -5.64
CA TYR A 98 6.15 28.35 -6.65
C TYR A 98 6.89 29.64 -6.27
N GLU A 99 6.77 30.08 -5.02
CA GLU A 99 7.44 31.28 -4.54
C GLU A 99 8.97 31.10 -4.51
N VAL A 100 9.47 29.89 -4.23
CA VAL A 100 10.90 29.56 -4.34
C VAL A 100 11.43 29.84 -5.75
N LEU A 101 10.75 29.35 -6.80
CA LEU A 101 11.19 29.57 -8.18
C LEU A 101 11.07 31.05 -8.59
N LYS A 102 10.03 31.75 -8.12
CA LYS A 102 9.84 33.17 -8.37
C LYS A 102 10.95 34.03 -7.74
N LEU A 103 11.28 33.79 -6.47
CA LEU A 103 12.37 34.46 -5.76
C LEU A 103 13.73 34.14 -6.40
N PHE A 104 13.96 32.88 -6.77
CA PHE A 104 15.19 32.46 -7.47
C PHE A 104 15.36 33.18 -8.82
N ARG A 105 14.28 33.31 -9.59
CA ARG A 105 14.29 34.09 -10.84
C ARG A 105 14.58 35.57 -10.58
N HIS A 106 13.96 36.16 -9.55
CA HIS A 106 14.16 37.56 -9.21
C HIS A 106 15.60 37.88 -8.78
N MET A 107 16.19 37.03 -7.93
CA MET A 107 17.59 37.10 -7.52
C MET A 107 18.53 37.16 -8.74
N ARG A 108 18.30 36.26 -9.72
CA ARG A 108 19.10 36.20 -10.94
C ARG A 108 18.93 37.43 -11.82
N ASN A 109 17.74 38.02 -11.89
CA ASN A 109 17.48 39.25 -12.63
C ASN A 109 18.19 40.46 -12.01
N GLU A 110 18.40 40.48 -10.70
CA GLU A 110 19.23 41.50 -10.01
C GLU A 110 20.74 41.26 -10.18
N SER A 111 21.16 40.44 -11.14
CA SER A 111 22.57 40.12 -11.47
C SER A 111 23.36 39.44 -10.34
N HIS A 112 22.68 38.76 -9.41
CA HIS A 112 23.35 37.90 -8.44
C HIS A 112 23.64 36.52 -9.04
N GLY A 113 24.85 36.01 -8.78
CA GLY A 113 25.27 34.68 -9.22
C GLY A 113 24.49 33.55 -8.55
N VAL A 114 24.47 32.39 -9.19
CA VAL A 114 23.96 31.14 -8.57
C VAL A 114 25.05 30.52 -7.71
N ASP A 115 24.64 29.81 -6.66
CA ASP A 115 25.51 29.04 -5.79
C ASP A 115 24.87 27.67 -5.51
N SER A 116 25.63 26.75 -4.90
CA SER A 116 25.12 25.40 -4.64
C SER A 116 23.85 25.42 -3.77
N PHE A 117 23.74 26.34 -2.81
CA PHE A 117 22.58 26.42 -1.92
C PHE A 117 21.30 26.81 -2.65
N ASN A 118 21.30 27.90 -3.43
CA ASN A 118 20.10 28.34 -4.15
C ASN A 118 19.69 27.39 -5.28
N LEU A 119 20.65 26.72 -5.92
CA LEU A 119 20.36 25.68 -6.91
C LEU A 119 19.66 24.47 -6.28
N VAL A 120 20.08 24.00 -5.11
CA VAL A 120 19.37 22.91 -4.39
C VAL A 120 17.90 23.27 -4.17
N PHE A 121 17.60 24.49 -3.70
CA PHE A 121 16.21 24.90 -3.46
C PHE A 121 15.41 25.03 -4.75
N ALA A 122 16.00 25.57 -5.82
CA ALA A 122 15.34 25.67 -7.13
C ALA A 122 15.03 24.28 -7.71
N ILE A 123 15.97 23.33 -7.61
CA ILE A 123 15.77 21.95 -8.06
C ILE A 123 14.66 21.28 -7.24
N LYS A 124 14.69 21.38 -5.91
CA LYS A 124 13.63 20.85 -5.03
C LYS A 124 12.25 21.45 -5.34
N ALA A 125 12.19 22.73 -5.67
CA ALA A 125 10.94 23.38 -6.06
C ALA A 125 10.41 22.90 -7.41
N CYS A 126 11.29 22.58 -8.37
CA CYS A 126 10.89 21.94 -9.63
C CYS A 126 10.26 20.57 -9.39
N VAL A 127 10.81 19.77 -8.47
CA VAL A 127 10.22 18.49 -8.03
C VAL A 127 8.84 18.70 -7.41
N GLY A 128 8.73 19.63 -6.45
CA GLY A 128 7.47 19.90 -5.76
C GLY A 128 6.34 20.47 -6.63
N LEU A 129 6.66 20.97 -7.83
CA LEU A 129 5.69 21.44 -8.83
C LEU A 129 5.56 20.51 -10.05
N SER A 130 6.27 19.37 -10.04
CA SER A 130 6.31 18.44 -11.17
C SER A 130 6.78 19.07 -12.50
N LEU A 131 7.70 20.04 -12.46
CA LEU A 131 8.14 20.81 -13.62
C LEU A 131 9.46 20.28 -14.23
N LEU A 132 9.39 19.19 -15.00
CA LEU A 132 10.56 18.57 -15.62
C LEU A 132 11.37 19.51 -16.54
N LEU A 133 10.69 20.29 -17.39
CA LEU A 133 11.36 21.21 -18.32
C LEU A 133 12.12 22.34 -17.58
N HIS A 134 11.53 22.85 -16.49
CA HIS A 134 12.20 23.84 -15.64
C HIS A 134 13.36 23.19 -14.88
N GLY A 135 13.19 21.96 -14.38
CA GLY A 135 14.27 21.19 -13.77
C GLY A 135 15.47 21.00 -14.70
N LYS A 136 15.23 20.65 -15.97
CA LYS A 136 16.27 20.58 -17.01
C LYS A 136 16.94 21.94 -17.24
N SER A 137 16.17 23.03 -17.26
CA SER A 137 16.71 24.38 -17.41
C SER A 137 17.61 24.78 -16.22
N VAL A 138 17.23 24.40 -15.00
CA VAL A 138 18.06 24.60 -13.79
C VAL A 138 19.31 23.72 -13.83
N HIS A 139 19.22 22.47 -14.31
CA HIS A 139 20.38 21.62 -14.52
C HIS A 139 21.36 22.22 -15.55
N CYS A 140 20.89 22.85 -16.63
CA CYS A 140 21.77 23.60 -17.53
C CYS A 140 22.50 24.76 -16.80
N LEU A 141 21.87 25.40 -15.81
CA LEU A 141 22.54 26.42 -14.99
C LEU A 141 23.62 25.83 -14.10
N VAL A 142 23.40 24.64 -13.53
CA VAL A 142 24.42 23.88 -12.76
C VAL A 142 25.66 23.70 -13.63
N PHE A 143 25.50 23.16 -14.84
CA PHE A 143 26.60 22.93 -15.78
C PHE A 143 27.29 24.23 -16.20
N LYS A 144 26.52 25.28 -16.52
CA LYS A 144 27.05 26.57 -16.94
C LYS A 144 27.96 27.24 -15.89
N HIS A 145 27.75 26.95 -14.60
CA HIS A 145 28.51 27.57 -13.51
C HIS A 145 29.51 26.61 -12.85
N GLY A 146 29.76 25.43 -13.44
CA GLY A 146 30.80 24.51 -12.95
C GLY A 146 30.41 23.67 -11.74
N PHE A 147 29.12 23.46 -11.49
CA PHE A 147 28.61 22.69 -10.34
C PHE A 147 28.25 21.23 -10.69
N GLU A 148 28.65 20.74 -11.86
CA GLU A 148 28.32 19.39 -12.36
C GLU A 148 28.93 18.24 -11.54
N ARG A 149 29.97 18.53 -10.74
CA ARG A 149 30.59 17.57 -9.79
C ARG A 149 30.37 17.96 -8.33
N ASP A 150 29.50 18.92 -8.05
CA ASP A 150 29.26 19.37 -6.68
C ASP A 150 28.55 18.27 -5.86
N PRO A 151 29.14 17.81 -4.73
CA PRO A 151 28.61 16.68 -3.96
C PRO A 151 27.26 16.96 -3.29
N TYR A 152 26.83 18.23 -3.21
CA TYR A 152 25.52 18.64 -2.69
C TYR A 152 24.48 18.81 -3.81
N ILE A 153 24.90 19.11 -5.04
CA ILE A 153 24.00 19.26 -6.19
C ILE A 153 23.68 17.92 -6.85
N VAL A 154 24.70 17.08 -7.08
CA VAL A 154 24.56 15.85 -7.86
C VAL A 154 23.47 14.92 -7.30
N PRO A 155 23.43 14.58 -5.99
CA PRO A 155 22.36 13.75 -5.43
C PRO A 155 20.96 14.38 -5.61
N VAL A 156 20.87 15.72 -5.56
CA VAL A 156 19.60 16.45 -5.70
C VAL A 156 19.13 16.46 -7.15
N LEU A 157 20.04 16.48 -8.13
CA LEU A 157 19.72 16.30 -9.55
C LEU A 157 19.28 14.88 -9.86
N ILE A 158 19.98 13.87 -9.34
CA ILE A 158 19.57 12.46 -9.45
C ILE A 158 18.15 12.31 -8.91
N ASN A 159 17.90 12.78 -7.68
CA ASN A 159 16.58 12.75 -7.08
C ASN A 159 15.55 13.56 -7.89
N MET A 160 15.92 14.68 -8.52
CA MET A 160 14.97 15.42 -9.37
C MET A 160 14.54 14.63 -10.59
N TYR A 161 15.48 14.02 -11.30
CA TYR A 161 15.16 13.23 -12.47
C TYR A 161 14.36 11.98 -12.13
N THR A 162 14.71 11.28 -11.04
CA THR A 162 13.96 10.10 -10.58
C THR A 162 12.56 10.49 -10.08
N GLU A 163 12.43 11.60 -9.35
CA GLU A 163 11.12 12.06 -8.87
C GLU A 163 10.18 12.47 -10.01
N LEU A 164 10.74 13.00 -11.09
CA LEU A 164 10.01 13.46 -12.28
C LEU A 164 9.92 12.41 -13.41
N GLY A 165 10.20 11.13 -13.12
CA GLY A 165 9.93 10.03 -14.05
C GLY A 165 10.97 9.83 -15.16
N CYS A 166 12.18 10.38 -15.03
CA CYS A 166 13.25 10.31 -16.04
C CYS A 166 14.49 9.58 -15.51
N LEU A 167 14.41 8.26 -15.30
CA LEU A 167 15.53 7.46 -14.77
C LEU A 167 16.79 7.56 -15.65
N ASP A 168 16.68 7.48 -16.96
CA ASP A 168 17.82 7.55 -17.90
C ASP A 168 18.66 8.83 -17.73
N ASN A 169 18.01 9.95 -17.42
CA ASN A 169 18.74 11.20 -17.17
C ASN A 169 19.41 11.20 -15.80
N ALA A 170 18.81 10.53 -14.80
CA ALA A 170 19.44 10.35 -13.49
C ALA A 170 20.70 9.48 -13.62
N GLU A 171 20.64 8.39 -14.39
CA GLU A 171 21.79 7.53 -14.72
C GLU A 171 22.90 8.32 -15.39
N LYS A 172 22.59 9.15 -16.41
CA LYS A 172 23.58 10.02 -17.05
C LYS A 172 24.26 10.98 -16.08
N VAL A 173 23.51 11.58 -15.15
CA VAL A 173 24.10 12.44 -14.11
C VAL A 173 25.02 11.61 -13.20
N PHE A 174 24.58 10.42 -12.79
CA PHE A 174 25.36 9.51 -11.96
C PHE A 174 26.65 9.03 -12.64
N GLU A 175 26.61 8.72 -13.93
CA GLU A 175 27.76 8.30 -14.75
C GLU A 175 28.77 9.43 -14.95
N SER A 176 28.31 10.69 -15.03
CA SER A 176 29.17 11.85 -15.24
C SER A 176 30.13 12.17 -14.08
N VAL A 177 29.90 11.57 -12.91
CA VAL A 177 30.71 11.79 -11.69
C VAL A 177 31.61 10.59 -11.44
N PRO A 178 32.94 10.68 -11.71
CA PRO A 178 33.86 9.56 -11.52
C PRO A 178 34.11 9.24 -10.04
N GLU A 179 34.23 10.28 -9.20
CA GLU A 179 34.43 10.13 -7.75
C GLU A 179 33.10 10.27 -7.01
N ARG A 180 32.46 9.13 -6.72
CA ARG A 180 31.15 9.09 -6.08
C ARG A 180 31.29 8.92 -4.58
N ASN A 181 30.56 9.71 -3.80
CA ASN A 181 30.42 9.49 -2.36
C ASN A 181 29.17 8.63 -2.05
N VAL A 182 29.04 8.22 -0.79
CA VAL A 182 27.92 7.37 -0.31
C VAL A 182 26.54 7.98 -0.61
N VAL A 183 26.43 9.32 -0.58
CA VAL A 183 25.16 10.03 -0.84
C VAL A 183 24.74 9.92 -2.30
N ILE A 184 25.69 9.98 -3.24
CA ILE A 184 25.43 9.81 -4.69
C ILE A 184 24.99 8.37 -4.97
N TRP A 185 25.68 7.37 -4.40
CA TRP A 185 25.28 5.96 -4.48
C TRP A 185 23.87 5.74 -3.94
N GLY A 186 23.58 6.23 -2.73
CA GLY A 186 22.27 6.12 -2.12
C GLY A 186 21.16 6.78 -2.95
N ALA A 187 21.41 7.96 -3.53
CA ALA A 187 20.44 8.65 -4.38
C ALA A 187 20.08 7.82 -5.62
N MET A 188 21.08 7.17 -6.24
CA MET A 188 20.86 6.32 -7.41
C MET A 188 20.15 5.02 -7.05
N MET A 189 20.55 4.35 -5.97
CA MET A 189 19.88 3.15 -5.45
C MET A 189 18.41 3.42 -5.12
N LYS A 190 18.12 4.53 -4.42
CA LYS A 190 16.74 4.97 -4.17
C LYS A 190 15.98 5.25 -5.48
N GLY A 191 16.65 5.82 -6.46
CA GLY A 191 16.13 6.02 -7.82
C GLY A 191 15.64 4.71 -8.43
N HIS A 192 16.49 3.69 -8.50
CA HIS A 192 16.13 2.39 -9.07
C HIS A 192 15.01 1.68 -8.29
N LEU A 193 14.98 1.79 -6.96
CA LEU A 193 13.87 1.27 -6.16
C LEU A 193 12.52 1.88 -6.55
N LYS A 194 12.49 3.17 -6.87
CA LYS A 194 11.25 3.85 -7.29
C LYS A 194 10.70 3.31 -8.61
N PHE A 195 11.58 2.83 -9.49
CA PHE A 195 11.21 2.25 -10.78
C PHE A 195 11.13 0.72 -10.74
N SER A 196 11.13 0.10 -9.54
CA SER A 196 11.08 -1.36 -9.38
C SER A 196 12.18 -2.10 -10.16
N ASN A 197 13.40 -1.56 -10.09
CA ASN A 197 14.61 -2.13 -10.69
C ASN A 197 15.54 -2.69 -9.60
N GLU A 198 15.08 -3.64 -8.80
CA GLU A 198 15.80 -4.18 -7.65
C GLU A 198 17.13 -4.81 -8.03
N PHE A 199 17.22 -5.47 -9.19
CA PHE A 199 18.48 -6.04 -9.68
C PHE A 199 19.58 -4.98 -9.82
N LYS A 200 19.25 -3.81 -10.36
CA LYS A 200 20.21 -2.71 -10.51
C LYS A 200 20.63 -2.13 -9.16
N VAL A 201 19.76 -2.17 -8.14
CA VAL A 201 20.11 -1.80 -6.76
C VAL A 201 21.21 -2.72 -6.21
N PHE A 202 21.11 -4.03 -6.46
CA PHE A 202 22.14 -4.99 -6.04
C PHE A 202 23.46 -4.82 -6.81
N GLU A 203 23.41 -4.53 -8.12
CA GLU A 203 24.60 -4.18 -8.90
C GLU A 203 25.30 -2.93 -8.35
N LEU A 204 24.55 -1.84 -8.15
CA LEU A 204 25.09 -0.59 -7.59
C LEU A 204 25.68 -0.80 -6.20
N PHE A 205 25.07 -1.65 -5.37
CA PHE A 205 25.63 -2.03 -4.09
C PHE A 205 26.98 -2.76 -4.24
N SER A 206 27.09 -3.71 -5.17
CA SER A 206 28.34 -4.42 -5.45
C SER A 206 29.45 -3.49 -5.95
N GLU A 207 29.12 -2.57 -6.86
CA GLU A 207 30.03 -1.54 -7.38
C GLU A 207 30.49 -0.57 -6.27
N MET A 208 29.56 -0.13 -5.40
CA MET A 208 29.86 0.71 -4.25
C MET A 208 30.85 0.02 -3.29
N ARG A 209 30.66 -1.28 -3.01
CA ARG A 209 31.53 -2.07 -2.13
C ARG A 209 32.90 -2.32 -2.73
N SER A 210 32.98 -2.65 -4.02
CA SER A 210 34.25 -2.82 -4.74
C SER A 210 35.05 -1.52 -4.84
N SER A 211 34.35 -0.37 -4.85
CA SER A 211 34.95 0.97 -4.76
C SER A 211 35.41 1.35 -3.33
N GLY A 212 35.31 0.45 -2.35
CA GLY A 212 35.81 0.64 -0.99
C GLY A 212 34.86 1.37 -0.03
N PHE A 213 33.63 1.68 -0.44
CA PHE A 213 32.66 2.35 0.43
C PHE A 213 31.91 1.38 1.33
N GLU A 214 31.57 1.82 2.54
CA GLU A 214 30.68 1.11 3.44
C GLU A 214 29.23 1.59 3.32
N LEU A 215 28.29 0.69 3.60
CA LEU A 215 26.89 1.06 3.72
C LEU A 215 26.71 2.00 4.91
N ASP A 216 25.91 3.03 4.71
CA ASP A 216 25.33 3.89 5.73
C ASP A 216 23.86 3.48 6.00
N PRO A 217 23.15 4.09 6.96
CA PRO A 217 21.75 3.74 7.23
C PRO A 217 20.83 3.90 6.01
N PHE A 218 21.10 4.86 5.12
CA PHE A 218 20.23 5.18 3.98
C PHE A 218 20.41 4.20 2.79
N THR A 219 21.66 3.85 2.49
CA THR A 219 21.99 2.80 1.52
C THR A 219 21.59 1.41 2.03
N SER A 220 21.71 1.17 3.35
CA SER A 220 21.19 -0.05 3.99
C SER A 220 19.68 -0.14 3.87
N GLU A 221 18.95 0.95 4.11
CA GLU A 221 17.49 1.01 3.92
C GLU A 221 17.12 0.64 2.48
N SER A 222 17.82 1.21 1.50
CA SER A 222 17.58 0.93 0.08
C SER A 222 17.80 -0.55 -0.25
N LEU A 223 18.89 -1.14 0.25
CA LEU A 223 19.19 -2.55 0.04
C LEU A 223 18.15 -3.48 0.69
N ILE A 224 17.73 -3.17 1.92
CA ILE A 224 16.71 -3.95 2.66
C ILE A 224 15.36 -3.89 1.94
N ARG A 225 14.97 -2.72 1.42
CA ARG A 225 13.75 -2.58 0.61
C ARG A 225 13.82 -3.40 -0.68
N ALA A 226 14.98 -3.42 -1.36
CA ALA A 226 15.18 -4.26 -2.53
C ALA A 226 15.01 -5.75 -2.17
N CYS A 227 15.64 -6.22 -1.08
CA CYS A 227 15.47 -7.59 -0.60
C CYS A 227 14.00 -7.93 -0.33
N GLY A 228 13.24 -7.02 0.31
CA GLY A 228 11.81 -7.20 0.55
C GLY A 228 11.00 -7.31 -0.73
N ASN A 229 11.27 -6.48 -1.73
CA ASN A 229 10.56 -6.48 -3.01
C ASN A 229 10.79 -7.75 -3.84
N VAL A 230 11.96 -8.40 -3.72
CA VAL A 230 12.27 -9.66 -4.39
C VAL A 230 12.10 -10.90 -3.49
N TYR A 231 11.51 -10.74 -2.30
CA TYR A 231 11.28 -11.83 -1.35
C TYR A 231 12.57 -12.54 -0.87
N ALA A 232 13.72 -11.86 -0.92
CA ALA A 232 15.03 -12.37 -0.53
C ALA A 232 15.25 -12.31 1.00
N GLY A 233 14.47 -13.10 1.75
CA GLY A 233 14.47 -13.07 3.22
C GLY A 233 15.78 -13.51 3.88
N LYS A 234 16.60 -14.36 3.22
CA LYS A 234 17.91 -14.78 3.76
C LYS A 234 18.91 -13.63 3.72
N GLU A 235 19.00 -12.97 2.57
CA GLU A 235 19.86 -11.82 2.30
C GLU A 235 19.41 -10.60 3.12
N GLY A 236 18.09 -10.37 3.22
CA GLY A 236 17.50 -9.36 4.10
C GLY A 236 17.88 -9.55 5.57
N ARG A 237 17.89 -10.80 6.07
CA ARG A 237 18.37 -11.12 7.43
C ARG A 237 19.86 -10.85 7.62
N ALA A 238 20.69 -11.14 6.62
CA ALA A 238 22.11 -10.82 6.66
C ALA A 238 22.33 -9.30 6.74
N CYS A 239 21.58 -8.52 5.95
CA CYS A 239 21.58 -7.06 6.01
C CYS A 239 21.11 -6.54 7.37
N HIS A 240 20.07 -7.15 7.95
CA HIS A 240 19.62 -6.81 9.30
C HIS A 240 20.74 -7.04 10.34
N GLY A 241 21.40 -8.21 10.34
CA GLY A 241 22.51 -8.50 11.24
C GLY A 241 23.68 -7.51 11.09
N PHE A 242 23.96 -7.06 9.86
CA PHE A 242 24.93 -5.99 9.61
C PHE A 242 24.49 -4.66 10.24
N CYS A 243 23.22 -4.27 10.10
CA CYS A 243 22.66 -3.05 10.70
C CYS A 243 22.73 -3.08 12.23
N VAL A 244 22.46 -4.23 12.86
CA VAL A 244 22.63 -4.44 14.31
C VAL A 244 24.09 -4.22 14.71
N LYS A 245 25.03 -4.89 14.02
CA LYS A 245 26.47 -4.80 14.35
C LYS A 245 27.03 -3.37 14.23
N ARG A 246 26.44 -2.54 13.38
CA ARG A 246 26.82 -1.13 13.17
C ARG A 246 25.98 -0.15 13.98
N ASN A 247 25.05 -0.62 14.82
CA ASN A 247 24.09 0.18 15.58
C ASN A 247 23.23 1.11 14.70
N PHE A 248 23.04 0.82 13.41
CA PHE A 248 22.26 1.69 12.51
C PHE A 248 20.78 1.76 12.85
N ILE A 249 20.27 0.70 13.48
CA ILE A 249 18.86 0.56 13.84
C ILE A 249 18.47 1.65 14.83
N ASP A 250 19.32 2.01 15.78
CA ASP A 250 19.00 2.97 16.84
C ASP A 250 18.77 4.40 16.32
N TYR A 251 19.34 4.74 15.16
CA TYR A 251 19.37 6.10 14.63
C TYR A 251 18.35 6.37 13.51
N SER A 252 17.67 5.35 12.97
CA SER A 252 16.79 5.51 11.81
C SER A 252 15.48 4.75 11.93
N MET A 253 14.39 5.50 12.14
CA MET A 253 13.03 4.95 12.10
C MET A 253 12.65 4.43 10.71
N CYS A 254 13.14 5.06 9.65
CA CYS A 254 12.92 4.61 8.26
C CYS A 254 13.55 3.23 7.99
N LEU A 255 14.74 2.99 8.55
CA LEU A 255 15.42 1.69 8.47
C LEU A 255 14.65 0.62 9.24
N LYS A 256 14.19 0.94 10.47
CA LYS A 256 13.32 0.05 11.27
C LYS A 256 12.06 -0.35 10.51
N ALA A 257 11.33 0.63 9.95
CA ALA A 257 10.13 0.37 9.17
C ALA A 257 10.41 -0.47 7.91
N SER A 258 11.54 -0.22 7.23
CA SER A 258 11.95 -1.01 6.06
C SER A 258 12.33 -2.45 6.40
N LEU A 259 12.94 -2.69 7.57
CA LEU A 259 13.23 -4.03 8.07
C LEU A 259 11.94 -4.80 8.37
N VAL A 260 10.99 -4.17 9.07
CA VAL A 260 9.67 -4.77 9.34
C VAL A 260 8.95 -5.07 8.02
N ASP A 261 8.92 -4.14 7.06
CA ASP A 261 8.30 -4.34 5.74
C ASP A 261 8.96 -5.50 4.98
N MET A 262 10.30 -5.58 4.98
CA MET A 262 11.05 -6.68 4.37
C MET A 262 10.66 -8.03 4.98
N TYR A 263 10.59 -8.13 6.31
CA TYR A 263 10.17 -9.36 6.98
C TYR A 263 8.72 -9.73 6.64
N MET A 264 7.79 -8.76 6.65
CA MET A 264 6.40 -8.99 6.27
C MET A 264 6.27 -9.47 4.83
N LYS A 265 7.00 -8.86 3.88
CA LYS A 265 6.99 -9.29 2.47
C LYS A 265 7.53 -10.70 2.30
N CYS A 266 8.59 -11.06 3.02
CA CYS A 266 9.21 -12.38 2.94
C CYS A 266 8.44 -13.49 3.70
N GLY A 267 7.20 -13.26 4.14
CA GLY A 267 6.42 -14.24 4.90
C GLY A 267 6.91 -14.49 6.34
N LEU A 268 7.86 -13.70 6.83
CA LEU A 268 8.49 -13.84 8.14
C LEU A 268 7.80 -12.95 9.19
N ALA A 269 6.47 -12.98 9.23
CA ALA A 269 5.65 -12.06 10.03
C ALA A 269 5.93 -12.11 11.54
N ASP A 270 6.33 -13.26 12.09
CA ASP A 270 6.67 -13.38 13.51
C ASP A 270 7.97 -12.64 13.87
N LEU A 271 8.94 -12.60 12.94
CA LEU A 271 10.16 -11.80 13.12
C LEU A 271 9.86 -10.30 13.01
N ALA A 272 8.98 -9.92 12.08
CA ALA A 272 8.51 -8.56 11.97
C ALA A 272 7.82 -8.09 13.25
N MET A 273 6.96 -8.93 13.84
CA MET A 273 6.27 -8.62 15.10
C MET A 273 7.23 -8.48 16.28
N LYS A 274 8.25 -9.34 16.38
CA LYS A 274 9.31 -9.20 17.41
C LYS A 274 10.01 -7.85 17.31
N LEU A 275 10.48 -7.49 16.11
CA LEU A 275 11.13 -6.20 15.87
C LEU A 275 10.19 -5.03 16.15
N PHE A 276 8.92 -5.14 15.78
CA PHE A 276 7.91 -4.11 16.03
C PHE A 276 7.68 -3.85 17.53
N ILE A 277 7.61 -4.91 18.35
CA ILE A 277 7.42 -4.79 19.80
C ILE A 277 8.63 -4.09 20.46
N GLU A 278 9.85 -4.40 20.01
CA GLU A 278 11.09 -3.81 20.53
C GLU A 278 11.22 -2.30 20.26
N ILE A 279 10.46 -1.76 19.31
CA ILE A 279 10.50 -0.34 18.95
C ILE A 279 9.60 0.45 19.93
N PRO A 280 10.17 1.33 20.79
CA PRO A 280 9.38 2.02 21.82
C PRO A 280 8.44 3.06 21.22
N GLU A 281 8.94 3.92 20.33
CA GLU A 281 8.15 4.96 19.66
C GLU A 281 7.81 4.53 18.23
N LYS A 282 6.52 4.33 17.97
CA LYS A 282 6.00 3.82 16.70
C LYS A 282 5.30 4.95 15.97
N ASP A 283 5.77 5.26 14.76
CA ASP A 283 5.12 6.25 13.91
C ASP A 283 4.00 5.62 13.06
N VAL A 284 3.20 6.47 12.42
CA VAL A 284 2.08 6.05 11.56
C VAL A 284 2.57 5.15 10.42
N VAL A 285 3.81 5.34 9.94
CA VAL A 285 4.40 4.53 8.87
C VAL A 285 4.60 3.09 9.33
N LEU A 286 5.21 2.88 10.49
CA LEU A 286 5.46 1.56 11.05
C LEU A 286 4.16 0.81 11.35
N TRP A 287 3.15 1.50 11.91
CA TRP A 287 1.80 0.94 12.08
C TRP A 287 1.17 0.51 10.76
N THR A 288 1.30 1.34 9.72
CA THR A 288 0.79 1.04 8.38
C THR A 288 1.46 -0.20 7.79
N VAL A 289 2.78 -0.34 7.97
CA VAL A 289 3.54 -1.53 7.52
C VAL A 289 3.02 -2.79 8.20
N MET A 290 2.76 -2.76 9.52
CA MET A 290 2.21 -3.92 10.23
C MET A 290 0.80 -4.28 9.76
N VAL A 291 -0.12 -3.31 9.69
CA VAL A 291 -1.51 -3.55 9.26
C VAL A 291 -1.53 -4.11 7.83
N THR A 292 -0.87 -3.45 6.88
CA THR A 292 -0.87 -3.89 5.48
C THR A 292 -0.09 -5.18 5.27
N GLY A 293 0.99 -5.38 6.01
CA GLY A 293 1.78 -6.60 6.00
C GLY A 293 0.97 -7.81 6.48
N PHE A 294 0.22 -7.68 7.58
CA PHE A 294 -0.59 -8.80 8.09
C PHE A 294 -1.69 -9.19 7.12
N VAL A 295 -2.34 -8.20 6.49
CA VAL A 295 -3.36 -8.45 5.46
C VAL A 295 -2.78 -9.21 4.27
N LYS A 296 -1.60 -8.82 3.77
CA LYS A 296 -0.90 -9.50 2.67
C LYS A 296 -0.48 -10.93 3.01
N ASN A 297 -0.20 -11.21 4.28
CA ASN A 297 0.12 -12.54 4.77
C ASN A 297 -1.13 -13.37 5.16
N GLY A 298 -2.34 -12.92 4.82
CA GLY A 298 -3.59 -13.63 5.16
C GLY A 298 -3.97 -13.57 6.64
N ARG A 299 -3.23 -12.82 7.46
CA ARG A 299 -3.40 -12.70 8.92
C ARG A 299 -4.32 -11.53 9.28
N ALA A 300 -5.53 -11.51 8.71
CA ALA A 300 -6.45 -10.37 8.79
C ALA A 300 -6.84 -9.96 10.22
N TRP A 301 -6.97 -10.92 11.14
CA TRP A 301 -7.30 -10.66 12.55
C TRP A 301 -6.19 -9.88 13.28
N GLU A 302 -4.93 -10.20 13.01
CA GLU A 302 -3.80 -9.48 13.60
C GLU A 302 -3.67 -8.08 13.02
N ALA A 303 -4.05 -7.88 11.75
CA ALA A 303 -4.17 -6.55 11.19
C ALA A 303 -5.20 -5.68 11.94
N VAL A 304 -6.37 -6.25 12.31
CA VAL A 304 -7.37 -5.56 13.14
C VAL A 304 -6.83 -5.28 14.55
N GLY A 305 -6.14 -6.25 15.15
CA GLY A 305 -5.49 -6.09 16.45
C GLY A 305 -4.49 -4.93 16.45
N CYS A 306 -3.59 -4.88 15.46
CA CYS A 306 -2.66 -3.77 15.29
C CYS A 306 -3.37 -2.44 15.02
N PHE A 307 -4.42 -2.43 14.21
CA PHE A 307 -5.19 -1.22 13.94
C PHE A 307 -5.88 -0.68 15.21
N LYS A 308 -6.37 -1.56 16.09
CA LYS A 308 -6.92 -1.16 17.38
C LYS A 308 -5.84 -0.59 18.30
N GLN A 309 -4.69 -1.27 18.41
CA GLN A 309 -3.57 -0.81 19.23
C GLN A 309 -3.01 0.54 18.76
N MET A 310 -3.03 0.80 17.44
CA MET A 310 -2.67 2.09 16.87
C MET A 310 -3.48 3.26 17.48
N PHE A 311 -4.78 3.06 17.75
CA PHE A 311 -5.61 4.07 18.42
C PHE A 311 -5.28 4.20 19.91
N GLU A 312 -4.97 3.10 20.59
CA GLU A 312 -4.56 3.11 22.00
C GLU A 312 -3.26 3.91 22.18
N ASP A 313 -2.35 3.84 21.21
CA ASP A 313 -1.12 4.65 21.14
C ASP A 313 -1.34 6.06 20.56
N SER A 314 -2.60 6.50 20.41
CA SER A 314 -2.98 7.83 19.90
C SER A 314 -2.44 8.16 18.50
N ALA A 315 -2.11 7.15 17.69
CA ALA A 315 -1.69 7.33 16.30
C ALA A 315 -2.91 7.37 15.37
N THR A 316 -2.93 8.35 14.46
CA THR A 316 -4.03 8.51 13.49
C THR A 316 -3.74 7.72 12.22
N PRO A 317 -4.65 6.83 11.77
CA PRO A 317 -4.45 6.06 10.56
C PRO A 317 -4.43 6.97 9.33
N ASN A 318 -3.53 6.66 8.39
CA ASN A 318 -3.50 7.35 7.10
C ASN A 318 -4.38 6.61 6.07
N SER A 319 -4.51 7.18 4.86
CA SER A 319 -5.29 6.59 3.76
C SER A 319 -4.89 5.13 3.47
N VAL A 320 -3.59 4.83 3.47
CA VAL A 320 -3.07 3.47 3.19
C VAL A 320 -3.44 2.50 4.32
N THR A 321 -3.37 2.94 5.58
CA THR A 321 -3.83 2.14 6.73
C THR A 321 -5.31 1.82 6.61
N LEU A 322 -6.14 2.81 6.24
CA LEU A 322 -7.60 2.68 6.13
C LEU A 322 -8.00 1.74 4.98
N SER A 323 -7.34 1.85 3.83
CA SER A 323 -7.53 0.89 2.72
C SER A 323 -7.08 -0.53 3.12
N GLY A 324 -5.98 -0.65 3.86
CA GLY A 324 -5.47 -1.93 4.37
C GLY A 324 -6.46 -2.62 5.33
N ILE A 325 -7.01 -1.89 6.30
CA ILE A 325 -7.98 -2.46 7.25
C ILE A 325 -9.32 -2.81 6.57
N LEU A 326 -9.75 -2.05 5.55
CA LEU A 326 -10.92 -2.41 4.74
C LEU A 326 -10.69 -3.72 3.98
N LEU A 327 -9.49 -3.92 3.43
CA LEU A 327 -9.10 -5.19 2.82
C LEU A 327 -9.12 -6.34 3.84
N ALA A 328 -8.62 -6.12 5.06
CA ALA A 328 -8.72 -7.09 6.16
C ALA A 328 -10.19 -7.48 6.44
N CYS A 329 -11.09 -6.50 6.46
CA CYS A 329 -12.53 -6.74 6.63
C CYS A 329 -13.08 -7.65 5.53
N THR A 330 -12.63 -7.48 4.29
CA THR A 330 -13.05 -8.34 3.17
C THR A 330 -12.57 -9.78 3.32
N HIS A 331 -11.33 -9.99 3.78
CA HIS A 331 -10.77 -11.33 3.99
C HIS A 331 -11.51 -12.09 5.09
N MET A 332 -11.99 -11.39 6.11
CA MET A 332 -12.79 -11.98 7.19
C MET A 332 -14.29 -12.05 6.87
N GLY A 333 -14.74 -11.40 5.79
CA GLY A 333 -16.17 -11.19 5.53
C GLY A 333 -16.89 -10.36 6.62
N SER A 334 -16.16 -9.52 7.37
CA SER A 334 -16.70 -8.84 8.54
C SER A 334 -17.32 -7.48 8.20
N LEU A 335 -18.61 -7.49 7.88
CA LEU A 335 -19.38 -6.27 7.58
C LEU A 335 -19.38 -5.27 8.75
N GLN A 336 -19.40 -5.76 9.99
CA GLN A 336 -19.45 -4.91 11.18
C GLN A 336 -18.17 -4.09 11.35
N HIS A 337 -17.00 -4.70 11.21
CA HIS A 337 -15.72 -3.98 11.25
C HIS A 337 -15.61 -2.98 10.10
N GLY A 338 -16.02 -3.36 8.89
CA GLY A 338 -16.06 -2.45 7.75
C GLY A 338 -16.96 -1.23 7.98
N LYS A 339 -18.16 -1.43 8.57
CA LYS A 339 -19.06 -0.33 8.97
C LYS A 339 -18.45 0.54 10.08
N SER A 340 -17.73 -0.05 11.03
CA SER A 340 -17.04 0.71 12.09
C SER A 340 -15.94 1.61 11.52
N VAL A 341 -15.16 1.13 10.55
CA VAL A 341 -14.16 1.93 9.83
C VAL A 341 -14.84 3.06 9.04
N HIS A 342 -15.92 2.76 8.32
CA HIS A 342 -16.70 3.79 7.62
C HIS A 342 -17.22 4.87 8.58
N GLY A 343 -17.81 4.46 9.71
CA GLY A 343 -18.29 5.37 10.75
C GLY A 343 -17.17 6.21 11.38
N TYR A 344 -15.98 5.63 11.57
CA TYR A 344 -14.80 6.36 12.01
C TYR A 344 -14.43 7.48 11.02
N MET A 345 -14.32 7.17 9.73
CA MET A 345 -13.95 8.16 8.70
C MET A 345 -14.97 9.30 8.62
N LEU A 346 -16.26 8.98 8.69
CA LEU A 346 -17.33 9.99 8.71
C LEU A 346 -17.27 10.89 9.95
N ARG A 347 -17.12 10.32 11.16
CA ARG A 347 -17.08 11.08 12.42
C ARG A 347 -15.87 12.01 12.53
N ASN A 348 -14.75 11.62 11.93
CA ASN A 348 -13.51 12.39 11.98
C ASN A 348 -13.31 13.30 10.76
N GLY A 349 -14.31 13.39 9.86
CA GLY A 349 -14.21 14.21 8.66
C GLY A 349 -13.04 13.81 7.74
N VAL A 350 -12.68 12.53 7.71
CA VAL A 350 -11.61 12.04 6.83
C VAL A 350 -12.09 12.12 5.39
N GLU A 351 -11.44 12.96 4.59
CA GLU A 351 -11.72 13.03 3.16
C GLU A 351 -11.36 11.71 2.48
N LEU A 352 -12.34 11.12 1.77
CA LEU A 352 -12.14 9.87 1.05
C LEU A 352 -11.46 10.16 -0.30
N ASP A 353 -10.22 9.71 -0.45
CA ASP A 353 -9.60 9.62 -1.76
C ASP A 353 -10.22 8.49 -2.60
N MET A 354 -9.86 8.44 -3.89
CA MET A 354 -10.37 7.41 -4.80
C MET A 354 -10.02 5.98 -4.39
N VAL A 355 -8.88 5.81 -3.69
CA VAL A 355 -8.44 4.48 -3.23
C VAL A 355 -9.38 4.00 -2.13
N ASN A 356 -9.62 4.80 -1.10
CA ASN A 356 -10.55 4.44 -0.03
C ASN A 356 -11.98 4.27 -0.52
N CYS A 357 -12.44 5.10 -1.46
CA CYS A 357 -13.75 4.92 -2.09
C CYS A 357 -13.87 3.55 -2.79
N THR A 358 -12.85 3.15 -3.54
CA THR A 358 -12.81 1.83 -4.19
C THR A 358 -12.78 0.71 -3.15
N SER A 359 -11.99 0.85 -2.09
CA SER A 359 -11.94 -0.12 -0.98
C SER A 359 -13.26 -0.26 -0.23
N PHE A 360 -14.07 0.81 -0.11
CA PHE A 360 -15.41 0.71 0.48
C PHE A 360 -16.38 -0.08 -0.40
N ILE A 361 -16.36 0.15 -1.71
CA ILE A 361 -17.19 -0.60 -2.66
C ILE A 361 -16.83 -2.09 -2.57
N ASP A 362 -15.54 -2.42 -2.65
CA ASP A 362 -15.04 -3.80 -2.57
C ASP A 362 -15.40 -4.44 -1.22
N MET A 363 -15.23 -3.70 -0.12
CA MET A 363 -15.57 -4.18 1.22
C MET A 363 -17.06 -4.48 1.37
N TYR A 364 -17.94 -3.56 1.00
CA TYR A 364 -19.38 -3.81 1.10
C TYR A 364 -19.81 -4.97 0.20
N ALA A 365 -19.27 -5.05 -1.03
CA ALA A 365 -19.60 -6.12 -1.97
C ALA A 365 -19.13 -7.49 -1.45
N LYS A 366 -17.86 -7.64 -1.05
CA LYS A 366 -17.28 -8.90 -0.56
C LYS A 366 -17.84 -9.34 0.79
N CYS A 367 -18.24 -8.40 1.66
CA CYS A 367 -18.93 -8.69 2.92
C CYS A 367 -20.44 -8.95 2.73
N GLY A 368 -20.92 -9.18 1.51
CA GLY A 368 -22.28 -9.61 1.24
C GLY A 368 -23.35 -8.51 1.20
N CYS A 369 -22.97 -7.22 1.24
CA CYS A 369 -23.89 -6.09 1.29
C CYS A 369 -23.84 -5.25 -0.01
N ILE A 370 -24.15 -5.88 -1.14
CA ILE A 370 -24.09 -5.26 -2.47
C ILE A 370 -24.95 -3.99 -2.60
N ALA A 371 -26.08 -3.94 -1.90
CA ALA A 371 -26.95 -2.75 -1.88
C ALA A 371 -26.25 -1.52 -1.28
N ALA A 372 -25.46 -1.69 -0.22
CA ALA A 372 -24.69 -0.61 0.38
C ALA A 372 -23.53 -0.17 -0.54
N ALA A 373 -22.87 -1.13 -1.20
CA ALA A 373 -21.84 -0.85 -2.19
C ALA A 373 -22.40 0.01 -3.34
N ASN A 374 -23.54 -0.40 -3.92
CA ASN A 374 -24.20 0.33 -5.00
C ASN A 374 -24.68 1.72 -4.56
N LYS A 375 -25.26 1.83 -3.35
CA LYS A 375 -25.66 3.13 -2.80
C LYS A 375 -24.46 4.07 -2.65
N PHE A 376 -23.37 3.58 -2.08
CA PHE A 376 -22.14 4.37 -1.91
C PHE A 376 -21.59 4.81 -3.27
N PHE A 377 -21.46 3.87 -4.22
CA PHE A 377 -21.00 4.12 -5.58
C PHE A 377 -21.83 5.22 -6.27
N ASN A 378 -23.15 5.14 -6.23
CA ASN A 378 -24.03 6.13 -6.86
C ASN A 378 -23.89 7.54 -6.25
N GLN A 379 -23.60 7.64 -4.95
CA GLN A 379 -23.40 8.90 -4.24
C GLN A 379 -22.02 9.55 -4.49
N MET A 380 -21.07 8.84 -5.11
CA MET A 380 -19.74 9.38 -5.38
C MET A 380 -19.80 10.52 -6.40
N PRO A 381 -19.23 11.72 -6.09
CA PRO A 381 -19.27 12.88 -6.97
C PRO A 381 -18.36 12.73 -8.19
N LYS A 382 -17.31 11.92 -8.06
CA LYS A 382 -16.40 11.56 -9.14
C LYS A 382 -16.16 10.06 -9.07
N LYS A 383 -16.10 9.43 -10.24
CA LYS A 383 -15.80 8.01 -10.41
C LYS A 383 -14.63 7.89 -11.37
N ASN A 384 -13.81 6.87 -11.18
CA ASN A 384 -12.73 6.50 -12.10
C ASN A 384 -12.86 5.03 -12.49
N VAL A 385 -12.05 4.59 -13.45
CA VAL A 385 -12.02 3.22 -13.97
C VAL A 385 -11.96 2.16 -12.85
N PHE A 386 -11.26 2.42 -11.73
CA PHE A 386 -11.17 1.48 -10.61
C PHE A 386 -12.49 1.33 -9.85
N THR A 387 -13.18 2.44 -9.56
CA THR A 387 -14.49 2.41 -8.88
C THR A 387 -15.57 1.72 -9.72
N TRP A 388 -15.57 1.95 -11.04
CA TRP A 388 -16.45 1.24 -11.97
C TRP A 388 -16.17 -0.26 -11.98
N SER A 389 -14.90 -0.65 -12.12
CA SER A 389 -14.49 -2.05 -12.14
C SER A 389 -14.84 -2.76 -10.83
N ALA A 390 -14.65 -2.11 -9.68
CA ALA A 390 -15.02 -2.65 -8.37
C ALA A 390 -16.53 -2.92 -8.26
N MET A 391 -17.38 -2.02 -8.77
CA MET A 391 -18.83 -2.20 -8.77
C MET A 391 -19.28 -3.31 -9.73
N ILE A 392 -18.71 -3.37 -10.94
CA ILE A 392 -18.98 -4.45 -11.92
C ILE A 392 -18.60 -5.81 -11.32
N ASN A 393 -17.41 -5.91 -10.74
CA ASN A 393 -16.97 -7.11 -10.05
C ASN A 393 -17.91 -7.47 -8.89
N GLY A 394 -18.31 -6.48 -8.08
CA GLY A 394 -19.25 -6.67 -6.99
C GLY A 394 -20.57 -7.30 -7.46
N PHE A 395 -21.18 -6.80 -8.53
CA PHE A 395 -22.38 -7.41 -9.11
C PHE A 395 -22.11 -8.81 -9.68
N GLY A 396 -20.98 -9.00 -10.38
CA GLY A 396 -20.58 -10.31 -10.91
C GLY A 396 -20.37 -11.37 -9.84
N MET A 397 -19.76 -11.04 -8.70
CA MET A 397 -19.58 -11.94 -7.55
C MET A 397 -20.90 -12.35 -6.90
N HIS A 398 -21.93 -11.51 -7.01
CA HIS A 398 -23.28 -11.77 -6.51
C HIS A 398 -24.19 -12.46 -7.54
N GLY A 399 -23.65 -12.83 -8.72
CA GLY A 399 -24.43 -13.45 -9.81
C GLY A 399 -25.40 -12.50 -10.51
N LEU A 400 -25.29 -11.20 -10.26
CA LEU A 400 -26.15 -10.13 -10.79
C LEU A 400 -25.59 -9.62 -12.13
N TYR A 401 -25.59 -10.50 -13.13
CA TYR A 401 -25.00 -10.23 -14.44
C TYR A 401 -25.60 -8.99 -15.12
N SER A 402 -26.93 -8.88 -15.12
CA SER A 402 -27.64 -7.80 -15.79
C SER A 402 -27.21 -6.43 -15.24
N GLU A 403 -27.10 -6.31 -13.93
CA GLU A 403 -26.65 -5.12 -13.22
C GLU A 403 -25.17 -4.82 -13.52
N ALA A 404 -24.32 -5.85 -13.56
CA ALA A 404 -22.91 -5.68 -13.93
C ALA A 404 -22.75 -5.08 -15.34
N ILE A 405 -23.54 -5.54 -16.31
CA ILE A 405 -23.52 -5.02 -17.69
C ILE A 405 -24.13 -3.62 -17.79
N VAL A 406 -25.18 -3.32 -17.02
CA VAL A 406 -25.73 -1.95 -16.93
C VAL A 406 -24.64 -0.98 -16.46
N VAL A 407 -23.91 -1.33 -15.39
CA VAL A 407 -22.81 -0.50 -14.88
C VAL A 407 -21.67 -0.38 -15.88
N PHE A 408 -21.31 -1.46 -16.58
CA PHE A 408 -20.29 -1.43 -17.64
C PHE A 408 -20.68 -0.52 -18.81
N ASN A 409 -21.95 -0.53 -19.23
CA ASN A 409 -22.43 0.36 -20.28
C ASN A 409 -22.51 1.81 -19.81
N GLN A 410 -22.89 2.05 -18.56
CA GLN A 410 -22.86 3.39 -17.98
C GLN A 410 -21.42 3.96 -17.95
N MET A 411 -20.45 3.16 -17.52
CA MET A 411 -19.02 3.53 -17.56
C MET A 411 -18.61 4.02 -18.95
N ARG A 412 -19.01 3.30 -20.01
CA ARG A 412 -18.73 3.66 -21.40
C ARG A 412 -19.44 4.96 -21.83
N SER A 413 -20.67 5.17 -21.37
CA SER A 413 -21.43 6.40 -21.67
C SER A 413 -20.88 7.65 -20.98
N GLU A 414 -20.10 7.48 -19.90
CA GLU A 414 -19.40 8.55 -19.19
C GLU A 414 -17.93 8.72 -19.65
N ASP A 415 -17.64 8.27 -20.89
CA ASP A 415 -16.32 8.36 -21.55
C ASP A 415 -15.16 7.74 -20.73
N GLN A 416 -15.46 6.82 -19.81
CA GLN A 416 -14.44 6.07 -19.08
C GLN A 416 -14.00 4.88 -19.92
N VAL A 417 -12.70 4.82 -20.25
CA VAL A 417 -12.12 3.72 -21.03
C VAL A 417 -11.93 2.48 -20.13
N PRO A 418 -12.58 1.35 -20.43
CA PRO A 418 -12.34 0.08 -19.76
C PRO A 418 -10.86 -0.33 -19.83
N ASN A 419 -10.36 -0.93 -18.76
CA ASN A 419 -9.02 -1.51 -18.73
C ASN A 419 -9.08 -3.04 -18.56
N ALA A 420 -7.91 -3.68 -18.51
CA ALA A 420 -7.78 -5.12 -18.26
C ALA A 420 -8.61 -5.60 -17.05
N VAL A 421 -8.57 -4.87 -15.93
CA VAL A 421 -9.31 -5.24 -14.71
C VAL A 421 -10.84 -5.16 -14.91
N THR A 422 -11.30 -4.17 -15.67
CA THR A 422 -12.73 -4.05 -16.04
C THR A 422 -13.19 -5.29 -16.81
N PHE A 423 -12.40 -5.76 -17.79
CA PHE A 423 -12.75 -6.94 -18.57
C PHE A 423 -12.71 -8.23 -17.76
N VAL A 424 -11.75 -8.41 -16.85
CA VAL A 424 -11.76 -9.53 -15.89
C VAL A 424 -13.08 -9.55 -15.09
N SER A 425 -13.54 -8.37 -14.65
CA SER A 425 -14.79 -8.23 -13.88
C SER A 425 -16.03 -8.62 -14.71
N VAL A 426 -16.11 -8.17 -15.96
CA VAL A 426 -17.20 -8.51 -16.89
C VAL A 426 -17.19 -10.01 -17.25
N LEU A 427 -16.01 -10.56 -17.55
CA LEU A 427 -15.86 -11.98 -17.88
C LEU A 427 -16.16 -12.88 -16.67
N SER A 428 -15.79 -12.46 -15.46
CA SER A 428 -16.18 -13.15 -14.22
C SER A 428 -17.69 -13.15 -14.03
N ALA A 429 -18.36 -12.04 -14.29
CA ALA A 429 -19.83 -11.98 -14.28
C ALA A 429 -20.45 -12.94 -15.31
N CYS A 430 -19.89 -13.01 -16.53
CA CYS A 430 -20.31 -13.98 -17.54
C CYS A 430 -20.13 -15.42 -17.05
N SER A 431 -18.98 -15.73 -16.45
CA SER A 431 -18.63 -17.05 -15.90
C SER A 431 -19.58 -17.48 -14.78
N HIS A 432 -19.88 -16.58 -13.85
CA HIS A 432 -20.78 -16.86 -12.74
C HIS A 432 -22.23 -17.08 -13.16
N SER A 433 -22.66 -16.43 -14.25
CA SER A 433 -24.01 -16.57 -14.79
C SER A 433 -24.12 -17.50 -16.00
N GLY A 434 -23.04 -18.21 -16.36
CA GLY A 434 -23.02 -19.18 -17.46
C GLY A 434 -23.24 -18.59 -18.87
N ARG A 435 -22.92 -17.30 -19.08
CA ARG A 435 -23.12 -16.59 -20.36
C ARG A 435 -21.95 -16.83 -21.32
N VAL A 436 -21.89 -18.03 -21.90
CA VAL A 436 -20.76 -18.46 -22.75
C VAL A 436 -20.55 -17.56 -23.98
N GLU A 437 -21.63 -17.28 -24.73
CA GLU A 437 -21.54 -16.47 -25.95
C GLU A 437 -21.13 -15.02 -25.66
N GLU A 438 -21.75 -14.41 -24.65
CA GLU A 438 -21.43 -13.04 -24.23
C GLU A 438 -20.01 -12.94 -23.69
N GLY A 439 -19.56 -13.93 -22.91
CA GLY A 439 -18.17 -14.01 -22.44
C GLY A 439 -17.16 -14.01 -23.59
N TRP A 440 -17.42 -14.80 -24.64
CA TRP A 440 -16.58 -14.79 -25.85
C TRP A 440 -16.61 -13.46 -26.60
N ASN A 441 -17.78 -12.82 -26.67
CA ASN A 441 -17.92 -11.51 -27.31
C ASN A 441 -17.11 -10.44 -26.59
N TYR A 442 -17.16 -10.39 -25.26
CA TYR A 442 -16.36 -9.45 -24.46
C TYR A 442 -14.86 -9.76 -24.51
N PHE A 443 -14.48 -11.04 -24.48
CA PHE A 443 -13.08 -11.44 -24.61
C PHE A 443 -12.48 -11.07 -25.96
N LYS A 444 -13.27 -11.10 -27.05
CA LYS A 444 -12.81 -10.63 -28.37
C LYS A 444 -12.82 -9.10 -28.47
N SER A 445 -13.81 -8.44 -27.88
CA SER A 445 -13.92 -6.98 -27.94
C SER A 445 -12.80 -6.26 -27.19
N MET A 446 -12.25 -6.84 -26.10
CA MET A 446 -11.15 -6.20 -25.36
C MET A 446 -9.94 -5.89 -26.27
N SER A 447 -9.58 -6.81 -27.18
CA SER A 447 -8.46 -6.61 -28.08
C SER A 447 -8.88 -5.83 -29.32
N ARG A 448 -10.05 -6.14 -29.89
CA ARG A 448 -10.55 -5.53 -31.13
C ARG A 448 -10.90 -4.05 -30.95
N ASP A 449 -11.60 -3.71 -29.87
CA ASP A 449 -12.24 -2.40 -29.68
C ASP A 449 -11.42 -1.50 -28.73
N TYR A 450 -10.57 -2.08 -27.87
CA TYR A 450 -9.80 -1.34 -26.86
C TYR A 450 -8.28 -1.54 -26.94
N GLY A 451 -7.78 -2.42 -27.81
CA GLY A 451 -6.34 -2.70 -27.93
C GLY A 451 -5.73 -3.35 -26.69
N ILE A 452 -6.55 -3.97 -25.83
CA ILE A 452 -6.09 -4.63 -24.61
C ILE A 452 -5.68 -6.06 -24.94
N ALA A 453 -4.41 -6.39 -24.70
CA ALA A 453 -3.91 -7.76 -24.81
C ALA A 453 -4.47 -8.62 -23.67
N PRO A 454 -5.02 -9.82 -23.96
CA PRO A 454 -5.49 -10.73 -22.91
C PRO A 454 -4.35 -11.15 -21.99
N THR A 455 -4.58 -11.06 -20.68
CA THR A 455 -3.67 -11.57 -19.64
C THR A 455 -4.11 -12.95 -19.17
N GLU A 456 -3.28 -13.63 -18.38
CA GLU A 456 -3.62 -14.93 -17.76
C GLU A 456 -5.00 -14.90 -17.07
N GLU A 457 -5.31 -13.84 -16.31
CA GLU A 457 -6.60 -13.68 -15.61
C GLU A 457 -7.81 -13.66 -16.56
N HIS A 458 -7.67 -13.10 -17.76
CA HIS A 458 -8.75 -13.13 -18.75
C HIS A 458 -8.97 -14.54 -19.29
N PHE A 459 -7.88 -15.28 -19.56
CA PHE A 459 -7.95 -16.68 -19.96
C PHE A 459 -8.54 -17.54 -18.85
N ALA A 460 -8.12 -17.35 -17.60
CA ALA A 460 -8.68 -18.05 -16.45
C ALA A 460 -10.20 -17.84 -16.32
N CYS A 461 -10.70 -16.62 -16.58
CA CYS A 461 -12.15 -16.36 -16.62
C CYS A 461 -12.87 -17.17 -17.72
N ILE A 462 -12.28 -17.26 -18.93
CA ILE A 462 -12.84 -18.04 -20.04
C ILE A 462 -12.78 -19.54 -19.77
N ILE A 463 -11.66 -20.04 -19.24
CA ILE A 463 -11.49 -21.44 -18.84
C ILE A 463 -12.53 -21.81 -17.77
N ASN A 464 -12.73 -20.96 -16.77
CA ASN A 464 -13.75 -21.16 -15.73
C ASN A 464 -15.16 -21.14 -16.33
N LEU A 465 -15.46 -20.21 -17.24
CA LEU A 465 -16.76 -20.13 -17.93
C LEU A 465 -17.06 -21.40 -18.74
N LEU A 466 -16.11 -21.85 -19.57
CA LEU A 466 -16.22 -23.06 -20.38
C LEU A 466 -16.29 -24.32 -19.51
N GLY A 467 -15.45 -24.37 -18.48
CA GLY A 467 -15.43 -25.44 -17.50
C GLY A 467 -16.76 -25.58 -16.78
N ARG A 468 -17.36 -24.49 -16.29
CA ARG A 468 -18.70 -24.50 -15.69
C ARG A 468 -19.79 -24.92 -16.69
N ALA A 469 -19.66 -24.54 -17.96
CA ALA A 469 -20.58 -24.92 -19.02
C ALA A 469 -20.42 -26.37 -19.52
N GLY A 470 -19.44 -27.13 -19.03
CA GLY A 470 -19.17 -28.51 -19.46
C GLY A 470 -18.37 -28.64 -20.76
N LYS A 471 -17.90 -27.51 -21.31
CA LYS A 471 -17.08 -27.45 -22.53
C LYS A 471 -15.60 -27.73 -22.23
N MET A 472 -15.32 -28.89 -21.64
CA MET A 472 -13.98 -29.24 -21.12
C MET A 472 -12.91 -29.28 -22.22
N ASP A 473 -13.23 -29.81 -23.39
CA ASP A 473 -12.27 -29.92 -24.50
C ASP A 473 -11.90 -28.54 -25.06
N GLU A 474 -12.87 -27.61 -25.12
CA GLU A 474 -12.60 -26.22 -25.47
C GLU A 474 -11.71 -25.56 -24.40
N ALA A 475 -11.99 -25.77 -23.11
CA ALA A 475 -11.16 -25.23 -22.02
C ALA A 475 -9.70 -25.73 -22.09
N LEU A 476 -9.50 -27.02 -22.41
CA LEU A 476 -8.16 -27.61 -22.63
C LEU A 476 -7.46 -27.08 -23.88
N SER A 477 -8.22 -26.82 -24.94
CA SER A 477 -7.69 -26.17 -26.14
C SER A 477 -7.20 -24.75 -25.81
N ILE A 478 -7.98 -24.00 -25.03
CA ILE A 478 -7.60 -22.64 -24.63
C ILE A 478 -6.33 -22.64 -23.78
N ILE A 479 -6.25 -23.47 -22.73
CA ILE A 479 -5.07 -23.48 -21.85
C ILE A 479 -3.79 -23.89 -22.60
N SER A 480 -3.91 -24.75 -23.62
CA SER A 480 -2.78 -25.20 -24.44
C SER A 480 -2.32 -24.16 -25.47
N ASN A 481 -3.20 -23.22 -25.85
CA ASN A 481 -2.94 -22.21 -26.87
C ASN A 481 -2.77 -20.79 -26.28
N MET A 482 -2.53 -20.68 -24.97
CA MET A 482 -2.25 -19.40 -24.34
C MET A 482 -0.93 -18.81 -24.87
N PRO A 483 -0.86 -17.48 -25.09
CA PRO A 483 0.37 -16.82 -25.55
C PRO A 483 1.42 -16.66 -24.43
N MET A 484 1.09 -17.11 -23.22
CA MET A 484 1.94 -17.12 -22.04
C MET A 484 1.82 -18.48 -21.33
N ASP A 485 2.79 -18.80 -20.48
CA ASP A 485 2.71 -20.00 -19.63
C ASP A 485 1.47 -19.93 -18.71
N PRO A 486 0.63 -20.98 -18.67
CA PRO A 486 -0.54 -20.97 -17.80
C PRO A 486 -0.14 -20.99 -16.33
N GLY A 487 -0.61 -20.00 -15.57
CA GLY A 487 -0.37 -19.87 -14.14
C GLY A 487 -1.42 -20.57 -13.26
N ALA A 488 -1.34 -20.32 -11.96
CA ALA A 488 -2.17 -20.98 -10.95
C ALA A 488 -3.67 -20.71 -11.13
N SER A 489 -4.06 -19.50 -11.55
CA SER A 489 -5.46 -19.11 -11.78
C SER A 489 -6.11 -19.97 -12.88
N SER A 490 -5.38 -20.21 -13.98
CA SER A 490 -5.86 -20.99 -15.12
C SER A 490 -5.98 -22.48 -14.80
N TRP A 491 -4.95 -23.06 -14.17
CA TRP A 491 -4.98 -24.46 -13.74
C TRP A 491 -6.01 -24.71 -12.62
N GLY A 492 -6.14 -23.78 -11.67
CA GLY A 492 -7.15 -23.85 -10.60
C GLY A 492 -8.58 -23.81 -11.14
N ALA A 493 -8.85 -22.96 -12.14
CA ALA A 493 -10.14 -22.92 -12.83
C ALA A 493 -10.47 -24.27 -13.51
N LEU A 494 -9.49 -24.87 -14.18
CA LEU A 494 -9.66 -26.17 -14.84
C LEU A 494 -9.84 -27.31 -13.82
N LEU A 495 -9.09 -27.30 -12.72
CA LEU A 495 -9.22 -28.29 -11.64
C LEU A 495 -10.62 -28.24 -11.01
N SER A 496 -11.14 -27.03 -10.80
CA SER A 496 -12.51 -26.82 -10.32
C SER A 496 -13.55 -27.37 -11.30
N ALA A 497 -13.34 -27.19 -12.61
CA ALA A 497 -14.19 -27.77 -13.64
C ALA A 497 -14.11 -29.31 -13.68
N CYS A 498 -12.92 -29.89 -13.48
CA CYS A 498 -12.76 -31.35 -13.36
C CYS A 498 -13.57 -31.93 -12.20
N ARG A 499 -13.69 -31.21 -11.08
CA ARG A 499 -14.58 -31.59 -9.98
C ARG A 499 -16.05 -31.60 -10.42
N ILE A 500 -16.51 -30.50 -11.02
CA ILE A 500 -17.91 -30.35 -11.46
C ILE A 500 -18.31 -31.48 -12.42
N HIS A 501 -17.43 -31.81 -13.36
CA HIS A 501 -17.69 -32.82 -14.41
C HIS A 501 -17.08 -34.19 -14.14
N LYS A 502 -16.59 -34.43 -12.91
CA LYS A 502 -16.09 -35.73 -12.45
C LYS A 502 -14.98 -36.34 -13.34
N ARG A 503 -14.05 -35.51 -13.84
CA ARG A 503 -12.92 -35.90 -14.71
C ARG A 503 -11.65 -36.18 -13.89
N ILE A 504 -11.54 -37.39 -13.33
CA ILE A 504 -10.48 -37.74 -12.36
C ILE A 504 -9.07 -37.70 -12.96
N GLU A 505 -8.85 -38.42 -14.06
CA GLU A 505 -7.51 -38.54 -14.67
C GLU A 505 -6.95 -37.17 -15.05
N LEU A 506 -7.82 -36.29 -15.55
CA LEU A 506 -7.48 -34.92 -15.87
C LEU A 506 -7.22 -34.09 -14.61
N ALA A 507 -7.99 -34.27 -13.53
CA ALA A 507 -7.77 -33.59 -12.26
C ALA A 507 -6.38 -33.90 -11.68
N GLU A 508 -5.93 -35.16 -11.76
CA GLU A 508 -4.61 -35.57 -11.29
C GLU A 508 -3.48 -34.93 -12.11
N GLU A 509 -3.63 -34.87 -13.43
CA GLU A 509 -2.65 -34.22 -14.31
C GLU A 509 -2.60 -32.71 -14.09
N VAL A 510 -3.75 -32.06 -13.92
CA VAL A 510 -3.82 -30.63 -13.61
C VAL A 510 -3.19 -30.34 -12.24
N ALA A 511 -3.45 -31.16 -11.22
CA ALA A 511 -2.86 -30.99 -9.89
C ALA A 511 -1.33 -31.07 -9.93
N LYS A 512 -0.74 -32.00 -10.70
CA LYS A 512 0.71 -32.09 -10.88
C LYS A 512 1.34 -30.83 -11.48
N ARG A 513 0.60 -30.13 -12.34
CA ARG A 513 1.04 -28.87 -12.96
C ARG A 513 0.82 -27.66 -12.06
N LEU A 514 -0.19 -27.70 -11.19
CA LEU A 514 -0.54 -26.62 -10.27
C LEU A 514 0.36 -26.60 -9.01
N LEU A 515 0.71 -27.77 -8.47
CA LEU A 515 1.51 -27.88 -7.23
C LEU A 515 2.85 -27.09 -7.25
N PRO A 516 3.63 -27.08 -8.35
CA PRO A 516 4.87 -26.29 -8.40
C PRO A 516 4.65 -24.77 -8.48
N LEU A 517 3.42 -24.32 -8.79
CA LEU A 517 3.09 -22.91 -9.00
C LEU A 517 2.55 -22.23 -7.73
N GLU A 518 1.99 -22.98 -6.79
CA GLU A 518 1.45 -22.42 -5.55
C GLU A 518 2.45 -22.45 -4.40
N THR A 519 2.58 -21.33 -3.69
CA THR A 519 3.36 -21.24 -2.44
C THR A 519 2.67 -21.95 -1.28
N ASP A 520 1.34 -22.05 -1.31
CA ASP A 520 0.52 -22.82 -0.38
C ASP A 520 -0.24 -23.90 -1.15
N SER A 521 0.37 -25.07 -1.28
CA SER A 521 -0.23 -26.20 -1.99
C SER A 521 -1.45 -26.80 -1.30
N SER A 522 -1.87 -26.29 -0.12
CA SER A 522 -2.94 -26.89 0.66
C SER A 522 -4.27 -26.91 -0.09
N SER A 523 -4.53 -25.84 -0.86
CA SER A 523 -5.75 -25.66 -1.65
C SER A 523 -5.92 -26.77 -2.70
N VAL A 524 -4.82 -27.13 -3.38
CA VAL A 524 -4.77 -28.14 -4.45
C VAL A 524 -5.08 -29.52 -3.89
N TYR A 525 -4.43 -29.89 -2.80
CA TYR A 525 -4.65 -31.17 -2.13
C TYR A 525 -6.06 -31.30 -1.57
N VAL A 526 -6.60 -30.23 -0.98
CA VAL A 526 -8.00 -30.22 -0.51
C VAL A 526 -8.97 -30.40 -1.68
N LEU A 527 -8.75 -29.70 -2.79
CA LEU A 527 -9.62 -29.81 -3.97
C LEU A 527 -9.55 -31.22 -4.58
N LEU A 528 -8.36 -31.80 -4.71
CA LEU A 528 -8.18 -33.16 -5.22
C LEU A 528 -8.76 -34.22 -4.26
N SER A 529 -8.61 -34.02 -2.94
CA SER A 529 -9.25 -34.85 -1.91
C SER A 529 -10.77 -34.80 -2.01
N ASN A 530 -11.36 -33.62 -2.24
CA ASN A 530 -12.79 -33.47 -2.45
C ASN A 530 -13.26 -34.18 -3.74
N ILE A 531 -12.49 -34.09 -4.83
CA ILE A 531 -12.79 -34.80 -6.10
C ILE A 531 -12.86 -36.32 -5.86
N TYR A 532 -11.90 -36.90 -5.15
CA TYR A 532 -11.94 -38.32 -4.82
C TYR A 532 -13.12 -38.68 -3.91
N ALA A 533 -13.45 -37.81 -2.93
CA ALA A 533 -14.58 -38.03 -2.04
C ALA A 533 -15.93 -37.97 -2.77
N ASP A 534 -16.11 -37.04 -3.71
CA ASP A 534 -17.29 -36.91 -4.59
C ASP A 534 -17.57 -38.18 -5.41
N LEU A 535 -16.55 -39.02 -5.56
CA LEU A 535 -16.55 -40.24 -6.36
C LEU A 535 -16.48 -41.51 -5.51
N GLY A 536 -16.50 -41.37 -4.17
CA GLY A 536 -16.46 -42.49 -3.23
C GLY A 536 -15.10 -43.21 -3.15
N MET A 537 -14.02 -42.61 -3.68
CA MET A 537 -12.69 -43.20 -3.71
C MET A 537 -11.93 -42.97 -2.39
N TRP A 538 -12.42 -43.53 -1.29
CA TRP A 538 -11.90 -43.26 0.06
C TRP A 538 -10.45 -43.65 0.29
N ASP A 539 -9.96 -44.69 -0.41
CA ASP A 539 -8.55 -45.08 -0.32
C ASP A 539 -7.62 -44.02 -0.91
N MET A 540 -8.04 -43.37 -2.00
CA MET A 540 -7.30 -42.25 -2.60
C MET A 540 -7.38 -41.00 -1.72
N VAL A 541 -8.52 -40.75 -1.07
CA VAL A 541 -8.65 -39.68 -0.05
C VAL A 541 -7.65 -39.88 1.08
N LYS A 542 -7.54 -41.11 1.62
CA LYS A 542 -6.56 -41.46 2.66
C LYS A 542 -5.13 -41.26 2.17
N LYS A 543 -4.83 -41.72 0.95
CA LYS A 543 -3.51 -41.56 0.33
C LYS A 543 -3.09 -40.10 0.20
N ILE A 544 -3.98 -39.24 -0.31
CA ILE A 544 -3.70 -37.80 -0.40
C ILE A 544 -3.49 -37.17 0.96
N ARG A 545 -4.28 -37.53 1.98
CA ARG A 545 -4.11 -37.00 3.33
C ARG A 545 -2.78 -37.42 3.95
N MET A 546 -2.33 -38.65 3.73
CA MET A 546 -1.01 -39.09 4.17
C MET A 546 0.11 -38.31 3.46
N GLU A 547 0.04 -38.15 2.14
CA GLU A 547 1.03 -37.35 1.39
C GLU A 547 1.06 -35.88 1.85
N PHE A 548 -0.12 -35.34 2.15
CA PHE A 548 -0.31 -34.00 2.67
C PHE A 548 0.37 -33.81 4.03
N ASP A 549 0.20 -34.77 4.95
CA ASP A 549 0.83 -34.77 6.27
C ASP A 549 2.36 -34.98 6.18
N GLU A 550 2.81 -35.90 5.31
CA GLU A 550 4.25 -36.17 5.07
C GLU A 550 5.00 -34.95 4.54
N LYS A 551 4.35 -34.15 3.69
CA LYS A 551 4.91 -32.89 3.17
C LYS A 551 4.88 -31.75 4.18
N GLY A 552 4.35 -31.98 5.38
CA GLY A 552 4.23 -30.95 6.43
C GLY A 552 3.28 -29.82 6.04
N VAL A 553 2.39 -30.05 5.07
CA VAL A 553 1.39 -29.07 4.67
C VAL A 553 0.27 -29.13 5.70
N HIS A 554 -0.04 -28.01 6.34
CA HIS A 554 -1.12 -27.96 7.32
C HIS A 554 -2.43 -27.57 6.65
N LYS A 555 -3.47 -28.38 6.85
CA LYS A 555 -4.82 -28.04 6.42
C LYS A 555 -5.31 -26.92 7.33
N SER A 556 -5.49 -25.73 6.78
CA SER A 556 -6.22 -24.67 7.49
C SER A 556 -7.67 -25.13 7.67
N ALA A 557 -8.03 -25.54 8.90
CA ALA A 557 -9.39 -25.92 9.21
C ALA A 557 -10.33 -24.75 8.88
N GLY A 558 -11.33 -25.01 8.04
CA GLY A 558 -12.38 -24.04 7.76
C GLY A 558 -13.08 -23.69 9.07
N PHE A 559 -13.21 -22.41 9.36
CA PHE A 559 -13.90 -21.92 10.54
C PHE A 559 -14.97 -20.91 10.16
N ALA A 560 -16.00 -20.84 11.00
CA ALA A 560 -16.85 -19.68 11.08
C ALA A 560 -16.52 -18.97 12.40
N SER A 561 -16.69 -17.65 12.42
CA SER A 561 -16.48 -16.87 13.63
C SER A 561 -17.62 -15.89 13.81
N ILE A 562 -18.04 -15.71 15.06
CA ILE A 562 -18.98 -14.67 15.46
C ILE A 562 -18.36 -13.87 16.61
N GLU A 563 -18.63 -12.57 16.61
CA GLU A 563 -18.30 -11.69 17.73
C GLU A 563 -19.59 -11.42 18.52
N VAL A 564 -19.62 -11.84 19.78
CA VAL A 564 -20.73 -11.58 20.71
C VAL A 564 -20.16 -10.85 21.91
N GLU A 565 -20.69 -9.66 22.22
CA GLU A 565 -20.26 -8.84 23.36
C GLU A 565 -18.74 -8.59 23.44
N LYS A 566 -18.08 -8.42 22.28
CA LYS A 566 -16.61 -8.25 22.12
C LYS A 566 -15.78 -9.51 22.36
N ASN A 567 -16.42 -10.66 22.58
CA ASN A 567 -15.76 -11.96 22.63
C ASN A 567 -15.91 -12.67 21.29
N PHE A 568 -14.80 -13.25 20.82
CA PHE A 568 -14.77 -14.01 19.58
C PHE A 568 -14.98 -15.49 19.84
N TYR A 569 -15.98 -16.05 19.18
CA TYR A 569 -16.25 -17.48 19.17
C TYR A 569 -15.90 -18.01 17.78
N ILE A 570 -14.98 -18.96 17.74
CA ILE A 570 -14.51 -19.59 16.49
C ILE A 570 -15.03 -21.03 16.48
N PHE A 571 -15.84 -21.35 15.49
CA PHE A 571 -16.41 -22.67 15.27
C PHE A 571 -15.67 -23.34 14.11
N ARG A 572 -14.75 -24.25 14.41
CA ARG A 572 -14.03 -25.03 13.38
C ARG A 572 -14.83 -26.25 12.98
N SER A 573 -14.66 -26.71 11.75
CA SER A 573 -15.26 -27.96 11.27
C SER A 573 -14.84 -29.21 12.06
N GLU A 574 -13.74 -29.12 12.81
CA GLU A 574 -13.16 -30.19 13.64
C GLU A 574 -13.60 -30.09 15.13
N ASP A 575 -14.21 -28.98 15.54
CA ASP A 575 -14.61 -28.67 16.93
C ASP A 575 -15.88 -29.41 17.38
N LYS A 576 -16.16 -30.60 16.83
CA LYS A 576 -17.38 -31.39 17.13
C LYS A 576 -17.55 -31.74 18.62
N GLY A 577 -16.53 -31.52 19.46
CA GLY A 577 -16.56 -31.80 20.91
C GLY A 577 -16.23 -30.62 21.84
N THR A 578 -15.76 -29.47 21.34
CA THR A 578 -15.30 -28.34 22.20
C THR A 578 -16.43 -27.39 22.60
N TYR A 579 -17.51 -27.34 21.81
CA TYR A 579 -18.75 -26.65 22.17
C TYR A 579 -19.83 -27.66 22.56
N ASP A 580 -19.62 -28.38 23.67
CA ASP A 580 -20.70 -29.14 24.31
C ASP A 580 -21.67 -28.20 25.04
N ASN A 581 -22.14 -27.17 24.32
CA ASN A 581 -23.16 -26.27 24.83
C ASN A 581 -24.51 -26.91 24.49
N THR A 582 -25.10 -27.58 25.48
CA THR A 582 -26.42 -28.21 25.40
C THR A 582 -27.50 -27.25 24.87
N GLN A 583 -27.33 -25.94 25.06
CA GLN A 583 -28.21 -24.91 24.52
C GLN A 583 -28.12 -24.79 22.99
N ILE A 584 -26.90 -24.69 22.42
CA ILE A 584 -26.69 -24.61 20.96
C ILE A 584 -27.24 -25.86 20.29
N LYS A 585 -26.96 -27.04 20.86
CA LYS A 585 -27.52 -28.31 20.37
C LYS A 585 -29.05 -28.32 20.43
N GLY A 586 -29.64 -27.86 21.54
CA GLY A 586 -31.09 -27.78 21.70
C GLY A 586 -31.77 -26.85 20.69
N VAL A 587 -31.21 -25.65 20.48
CA VAL A 587 -31.72 -24.70 19.47
C VAL A 587 -31.55 -25.26 18.07
N TRP A 588 -30.41 -25.89 17.75
CA TRP A 588 -30.21 -26.55 16.45
C TRP A 588 -31.24 -27.65 16.20
N THR A 589 -31.48 -28.53 17.17
CA THR A 589 -32.46 -29.61 17.04
C THR A 589 -33.86 -29.04 16.77
N SER A 590 -34.27 -28.01 17.51
CA SER A 590 -35.56 -27.35 17.31
C SER A 590 -35.70 -26.72 15.91
N ILE A 591 -34.67 -26.01 15.43
CA ILE A 591 -34.67 -25.43 14.08
C ILE A 591 -34.69 -26.54 13.02
N HIS A 592 -33.94 -27.61 13.21
CA HIS A 592 -33.86 -28.71 12.25
C HIS A 592 -35.18 -29.47 12.13
N GLU A 593 -35.89 -29.68 13.24
CA GLU A 593 -37.24 -30.25 13.26
C GLU A 593 -38.22 -29.36 12.48
N GLN A 594 -38.25 -28.05 12.76
CA GLN A 594 -39.09 -27.10 12.01
C GLN A 594 -38.77 -27.10 10.50
N MET A 595 -37.49 -27.16 10.14
CA MET A 595 -37.08 -27.25 8.73
C MET A 595 -37.61 -28.54 8.07
N ARG A 596 -37.55 -29.68 8.77
CA ARG A 596 -38.09 -30.95 8.28
C ARG A 596 -39.60 -30.91 8.12
N GLU A 597 -40.33 -30.31 9.07
CA GLU A 597 -41.78 -30.12 8.98
C GLU A 597 -42.17 -29.25 7.76
N LEU A 598 -41.32 -28.28 7.40
CA LEU A 598 -41.47 -27.46 6.19
C LEU A 598 -41.00 -28.16 4.89
N GLY A 599 -40.61 -29.43 4.96
CA GLY A 599 -40.23 -30.24 3.80
C GLY A 599 -38.75 -30.17 3.39
N TYR A 600 -37.87 -29.64 4.23
CA TYR A 600 -36.43 -29.61 3.95
C TYR A 600 -35.82 -31.02 4.01
N VAL A 601 -35.16 -31.42 2.92
CA VAL A 601 -34.36 -32.66 2.84
C VAL A 601 -32.89 -32.29 2.67
N PRO A 602 -31.99 -32.69 3.59
CA PRO A 602 -30.57 -32.39 3.47
C PRO A 602 -29.92 -33.14 2.31
N ASP A 603 -29.18 -32.43 1.46
CA ASP A 603 -28.37 -33.03 0.41
C ASP A 603 -27.08 -33.64 1.00
N ILE A 604 -27.12 -34.96 1.25
CA ILE A 604 -26.01 -35.73 1.81
C ILE A 604 -24.80 -35.87 0.88
N GLY A 605 -24.93 -35.47 -0.41
CA GLY A 605 -23.82 -35.49 -1.37
C GLY A 605 -22.66 -34.57 -0.98
N PHE A 606 -22.92 -33.55 -0.16
CA PHE A 606 -21.91 -32.60 0.31
C PHE A 606 -21.08 -33.08 1.50
N VAL A 607 -21.32 -34.29 2.02
CA VAL A 607 -20.54 -34.86 3.14
C VAL A 607 -19.43 -35.76 2.61
N HIS A 608 -18.24 -35.19 2.50
CA HIS A 608 -17.01 -35.88 2.09
C HIS A 608 -16.37 -36.68 3.25
N HIS A 609 -17.19 -37.41 4.00
CA HIS A 609 -16.76 -38.36 5.02
C HIS A 609 -17.35 -39.75 4.79
N ASP A 610 -16.55 -40.78 5.05
CA ASP A 610 -16.93 -42.19 4.98
C ASP A 610 -17.70 -42.58 6.25
N ILE A 611 -18.98 -42.19 6.30
CA ILE A 611 -19.91 -42.40 7.42
C ILE A 611 -21.30 -42.76 6.87
N ASP A 612 -22.14 -43.40 7.68
CA ASP A 612 -23.49 -43.79 7.26
C ASP A 612 -24.36 -42.59 6.87
N ASN A 613 -25.34 -42.81 5.99
CA ASN A 613 -26.20 -41.74 5.45
C ASN A 613 -26.98 -40.97 6.55
N GLU A 614 -27.35 -41.64 7.64
CA GLU A 614 -27.97 -41.00 8.81
C GLU A 614 -26.99 -40.05 9.51
N LEU A 615 -25.74 -40.50 9.70
CA LEU A 615 -24.65 -39.69 10.26
C LEU A 615 -24.24 -38.55 9.31
N LYS A 616 -24.35 -38.71 7.98
CA LYS A 616 -24.11 -37.62 7.02
C LYS A 616 -25.08 -36.46 7.23
N ALA A 617 -26.37 -36.75 7.46
CA ALA A 617 -27.35 -35.72 7.74
C ALA A 617 -27.03 -34.95 9.04
N GLU A 618 -26.55 -35.63 10.07
CA GLU A 618 -26.10 -34.99 11.33
C GLU A 618 -24.83 -34.14 11.13
N VAL A 619 -23.86 -34.62 10.34
CA VAL A 619 -22.63 -33.88 10.05
C VAL A 619 -22.91 -32.57 9.29
N LEU A 620 -23.92 -32.55 8.40
CA LEU A 620 -24.37 -31.32 7.77
C LEU A 620 -24.92 -30.29 8.79
N GLY A 621 -25.39 -30.74 9.95
CA GLY A 621 -25.84 -29.87 11.03
C GLY A 621 -24.69 -29.24 11.83
N GLY A 622 -23.57 -29.94 11.99
CA GLY A 622 -22.38 -29.47 12.72
C GLY A 622 -21.45 -28.54 11.93
N HIS A 623 -21.89 -28.00 10.79
CA HIS A 623 -21.06 -27.07 10.01
C HIS A 623 -20.84 -25.77 10.80
N GLY A 624 -19.58 -25.34 10.96
CA GLY A 624 -19.22 -24.18 11.81
C GLY A 624 -20.05 -22.91 11.57
N LYS A 625 -20.44 -22.64 10.31
CA LYS A 625 -21.36 -21.52 10.00
C LYS A 625 -22.75 -21.64 10.63
N LYS A 626 -23.31 -22.84 10.71
CA LYS A 626 -24.61 -23.07 11.35
C LYS A 626 -24.49 -22.89 12.86
N LEU A 627 -23.42 -23.45 13.44
CA LEU A 627 -23.11 -23.27 14.86
C LEU A 627 -22.85 -21.81 15.24
N ALA A 628 -22.31 -20.99 14.33
CA ALA A 628 -22.09 -19.57 14.56
C ALA A 628 -23.36 -18.71 14.44
N ILE A 629 -24.40 -19.18 13.75
CA ILE A 629 -25.69 -18.47 13.60
C ILE A 629 -26.60 -18.70 14.80
N ILE A 630 -26.46 -19.85 15.44
CA ILE A 630 -27.21 -20.31 16.62
C ILE A 630 -26.57 -19.73 17.87
#